data_AF-A0A0L6X0V3-F1
#
_entry.id   AF-A0A0L6X0V3-F1
#
_cell.length_a   1.000
_cell.length_b   1.000
_cell.length_c   1.000
_cell.angle_alpha   90.00
_cell.angle_beta   90.00
_cell.angle_gamma   90.00
#
_symmetry.space_group_name_H-M   'P 1'
#
loop_
_entity.id
_entity.type
_entity.pdbx_description
1 polymer ?
#
loop_
_entity_poly.entity_id
_entity_poly.type
_entity_poly.pdbx_seq_one_letter_code
_entity_poly.pdbx_strand_id
1 'polypeptide(L)'
;MPSQDVIPTCATCKQSFCAAHRHPSSHSCSIQKSLSSKKVDAARALLSEHFPASSSRKTARRIPKAPTDLAKLAQWRKVELIKIRHRAIPGDFKEGLQSVPFEQRLHLRFINKGSGDEESILWFRKTMVAGKILDSLAIHAKIKSSEQLSLQLSKILDNGDTEVLLNDKAIGDQVEDGDRVTVTSILSSPSN
;
A
#
# COMPACT_ATOMS: atom_id res chain seq x y z
N MET A 1 -19.70 -27.36 50.76
CA MET A 1 -20.41 -26.12 50.35
C MET A 1 -20.88 -26.32 48.92
N PRO A 2 -22.19 -26.44 48.65
CA PRO A 2 -22.68 -26.77 47.32
C PRO A 2 -22.41 -25.60 46.36
N SER A 3 -21.78 -25.91 45.24
CA SER A 3 -21.53 -25.00 44.12
C SER A 3 -22.88 -24.52 43.58
N GLN A 4 -23.15 -23.22 43.66
CA GLN A 4 -24.31 -22.62 43.02
C GLN A 4 -24.11 -22.67 41.51
N ASP A 5 -24.76 -23.62 40.85
CA ASP A 5 -24.77 -23.73 39.40
C ASP A 5 -25.57 -22.56 38.82
N VAL A 6 -24.87 -21.51 38.39
CA VAL A 6 -25.47 -20.38 37.68
C VAL A 6 -25.93 -20.90 36.31
N ILE A 7 -27.24 -21.06 36.12
CA ILE A 7 -27.80 -21.52 34.86
C ILE A 7 -27.70 -20.38 33.83
N PRO A 8 -26.88 -20.53 32.76
CA PRO A 8 -26.70 -19.46 31.81
C PRO A 8 -27.92 -19.26 30.92
N THR A 9 -28.32 -18.00 30.72
CA THR A 9 -29.45 -17.63 29.86
C THR A 9 -28.98 -17.22 28.46
N CYS A 10 -29.80 -17.53 27.45
CA CYS A 10 -29.59 -17.06 26.08
C CYS A 10 -29.83 -15.54 26.01
N ALA A 11 -28.89 -14.80 25.41
CA ALA A 11 -29.01 -13.34 25.27
C ALA A 11 -30.18 -12.90 24.38
N THR A 12 -30.65 -13.79 23.49
CA THR A 12 -31.71 -13.48 22.53
C THR A 12 -33.08 -13.82 23.09
N CYS A 13 -33.36 -15.10 23.38
CA CYS A 13 -34.68 -15.55 23.84
C CYS A 13 -34.87 -15.53 25.37
N LYS A 14 -33.82 -15.22 26.14
CA LYS A 14 -33.81 -15.16 27.61
C LYS A 14 -34.22 -16.46 28.34
N GLN A 15 -34.26 -17.59 27.62
CA GLN A 15 -34.48 -18.91 28.21
C GLN A 15 -33.18 -19.47 28.80
N SER A 16 -33.32 -20.34 29.81
CA SER A 16 -32.22 -20.94 30.57
C SER A 16 -31.73 -22.21 29.88
N PHE A 17 -30.43 -22.31 29.65
CA PHE A 17 -29.79 -23.47 29.01
C PHE A 17 -28.52 -23.86 29.77
N CYS A 18 -27.96 -25.04 29.52
CA CYS A 18 -26.63 -25.35 30.01
C CYS A 18 -25.56 -24.54 29.25
N ALA A 19 -24.34 -24.46 29.78
CA ALA A 19 -23.25 -23.69 29.19
C ALA A 19 -22.99 -24.02 27.70
N ALA A 20 -23.13 -25.29 27.32
CA ALA A 20 -22.95 -25.75 25.94
C ALA A 20 -24.06 -25.27 24.97
N HIS A 21 -25.29 -25.06 25.46
CA HIS A 21 -26.46 -24.74 24.62
C HIS A 21 -26.95 -23.29 24.76
N ARG A 22 -26.24 -22.46 25.54
CA ARG A 22 -26.58 -21.04 25.75
C ARG A 22 -26.60 -20.21 24.45
N HIS A 23 -25.77 -20.57 23.47
CA HIS A 23 -25.61 -19.80 22.23
C HIS A 23 -26.79 -20.04 21.27
N PRO A 24 -27.30 -19.00 20.57
CA PRO A 24 -28.45 -19.12 19.65
C PRO A 24 -28.28 -20.11 18.50
N SER A 25 -27.04 -20.48 18.16
CA SER A 25 -26.72 -21.50 17.15
C SER A 25 -26.85 -22.92 17.70
N SER A 26 -26.72 -23.09 19.01
CA SER A 26 -26.66 -24.38 19.69
C SER A 26 -28.03 -24.81 20.25
N HIS A 27 -29.06 -23.99 20.08
CA HIS A 27 -30.46 -24.33 20.34
C HIS A 27 -31.34 -23.76 19.23
N SER A 28 -32.53 -24.32 19.05
CA SER A 28 -33.54 -23.80 18.14
C SER A 28 -34.15 -22.50 18.70
N CYS A 29 -33.36 -21.42 18.71
CA CYS A 29 -33.74 -20.14 19.28
C CYS A 29 -34.96 -19.57 18.56
N SER A 30 -36.07 -19.39 19.27
CA SER A 30 -37.34 -18.91 18.68
C SER A 30 -37.25 -17.49 18.11
N ILE A 31 -36.21 -16.73 18.46
CA ILE A 31 -35.93 -15.38 17.95
C ILE A 31 -34.84 -15.45 16.87
N GLN A 32 -34.94 -16.43 15.97
CA GLN A 32 -34.19 -16.41 14.72
C GLN A 32 -34.75 -15.30 13.81
N LYS A 33 -34.24 -14.09 14.04
CA LYS A 33 -34.01 -13.02 13.06
C LYS A 33 -35.14 -12.76 12.07
N SER A 34 -36.25 -12.20 12.54
CA SER A 34 -37.11 -11.38 11.67
C SER A 34 -36.51 -9.97 11.53
N LEU A 35 -35.39 -9.85 10.81
CA LEU A 35 -35.13 -8.57 10.14
C LEU A 35 -36.23 -8.43 9.10
N SER A 36 -37.32 -7.77 9.47
CA SER A 36 -38.44 -7.48 8.56
C SER A 36 -37.87 -6.87 7.28
N SER A 37 -37.92 -7.62 6.17
CA SER A 37 -37.42 -7.25 4.83
C SER A 37 -37.79 -5.82 4.47
N LYS A 38 -39.00 -5.40 4.86
CA LYS A 38 -39.56 -4.07 4.60
C LYS A 38 -38.67 -2.91 5.07
N LYS A 39 -37.93 -3.05 6.18
CA LYS A 39 -37.01 -2.00 6.66
C LYS A 39 -35.72 -1.92 5.84
N VAL A 40 -35.24 -3.07 5.37
CA VAL A 40 -34.04 -3.15 4.52
C VAL A 40 -34.35 -2.59 3.14
N ASP A 41 -35.54 -2.88 2.61
CA ASP A 41 -35.99 -2.40 1.30
C ASP A 41 -36.22 -0.87 1.30
N ALA A 42 -36.83 -0.32 2.37
CA ALA A 42 -36.97 1.12 2.54
C ALA A 42 -35.61 1.84 2.67
N ALA A 43 -34.67 1.26 3.41
CA ALA A 43 -33.31 1.81 3.52
C ALA A 43 -32.57 1.79 2.17
N ARG A 44 -32.74 0.72 1.38
CA ARG A 44 -32.17 0.63 0.02
C ARG A 44 -32.78 1.65 -0.93
N ALA A 45 -34.10 1.89 -0.85
CA ALA A 45 -34.78 2.88 -1.66
C ALA A 45 -34.25 4.31 -1.39
N LEU A 46 -34.12 4.69 -0.11
CA LEU A 46 -33.55 5.98 0.28
C LEU A 46 -32.10 6.14 -0.21
N LEU A 47 -31.30 5.08 -0.10
CA LEU A 47 -29.92 5.11 -0.61
C LEU A 47 -29.89 5.30 -2.13
N SER A 48 -30.79 4.67 -2.89
CA SER A 48 -30.85 4.84 -4.35
C SER A 48 -31.36 6.21 -4.78
N GLU A 49 -32.26 6.84 -4.02
CA GLU A 49 -32.77 8.18 -4.35
C GLU A 49 -31.75 9.28 -4.04
N HIS A 50 -31.04 9.18 -2.92
CA HIS A 50 -30.08 10.20 -2.51
C HIS A 50 -28.67 9.97 -3.07
N PHE A 51 -28.34 8.74 -3.42
CA PHE A 51 -27.07 8.35 -4.01
C PHE A 51 -27.36 7.50 -5.25
N PRO A 52 -27.88 8.12 -6.34
CA PRO A 52 -27.99 7.40 -7.60
C PRO A 52 -26.62 6.83 -7.88
N ALA A 53 -26.55 5.53 -8.20
CA ALA A 53 -25.30 4.86 -8.51
C ALA A 53 -24.67 5.61 -9.69
N SER A 54 -23.85 6.60 -9.38
CA SER A 54 -23.00 7.27 -10.34
C SER A 54 -22.13 6.13 -10.82
N SER A 55 -22.50 5.59 -11.97
CA SER A 55 -21.68 4.71 -12.76
C SER A 55 -20.30 5.32 -12.65
N SER A 56 -19.43 4.65 -11.89
CA SER A 56 -18.03 5.01 -11.81
C SER A 56 -17.51 4.64 -13.17
N ARG A 57 -17.82 5.51 -14.13
CA ARG A 57 -17.24 5.57 -15.46
C ARG A 57 -15.79 5.72 -15.08
N LYS A 58 -15.03 4.61 -15.20
CA LYS A 58 -13.58 4.58 -14.97
C LYS A 58 -13.04 5.70 -15.82
N THR A 59 -12.91 6.87 -15.20
CA THR A 59 -12.41 8.05 -15.87
C THR A 59 -10.98 7.65 -16.06
N ALA A 60 -10.59 7.39 -17.32
CA ALA A 60 -9.21 7.15 -17.68
C ALA A 60 -8.40 8.17 -16.88
N ARG A 61 -7.57 7.65 -15.96
CA ARG A 61 -6.92 8.43 -14.92
C ARG A 61 -6.03 9.43 -15.64
N ARG A 62 -6.56 10.64 -15.92
CA ARG A 62 -5.80 11.70 -16.57
C ARG A 62 -4.65 11.98 -15.64
N ILE A 63 -3.43 11.66 -16.06
CA ILE A 63 -2.21 12.02 -15.36
C ILE A 63 -2.23 13.55 -15.31
N PRO A 64 -2.41 14.18 -14.13
CA PRO A 64 -2.45 15.62 -14.04
C PRO A 64 -1.08 16.15 -14.44
N LYS A 65 -1.01 16.90 -15.55
CA LYS A 65 0.23 17.58 -15.95
C LYS A 65 0.57 18.63 -14.87
N ALA A 66 1.85 18.77 -14.56
CA ALA A 66 2.32 19.80 -13.64
C ALA A 66 1.84 21.18 -14.13
N PRO A 67 1.22 22.01 -13.27
CA PRO A 67 0.82 23.38 -13.63
C PRO A 67 2.03 24.20 -14.12
N THR A 68 1.84 25.17 -15.01
CA THR A 68 2.95 26.01 -15.49
C THR A 68 3.27 27.17 -14.53
N ASP A 69 2.30 27.61 -13.71
CA ASP A 69 2.46 28.73 -12.78
C ASP A 69 3.33 28.38 -11.56
N LEU A 70 4.32 29.21 -11.23
CA LEU A 70 5.29 28.97 -10.14
C LEU A 70 4.64 28.78 -8.75
N ALA A 71 3.66 29.61 -8.38
CA ALA A 71 2.98 29.49 -7.09
C ALA A 71 2.14 28.21 -7.00
N LYS A 72 1.47 27.87 -8.11
CA LYS A 72 0.64 26.66 -8.23
C LYS A 72 1.51 25.40 -8.32
N LEU A 73 2.69 25.48 -8.92
CA LEU A 73 3.72 24.43 -8.95
C LEU A 73 4.20 24.07 -7.55
N ALA A 74 4.52 25.07 -6.72
CA ALA A 74 4.93 24.82 -5.35
C ALA A 74 3.84 24.11 -4.53
N GLN A 75 2.58 24.54 -4.67
CA GLN A 75 1.45 23.88 -4.02
C GLN A 75 1.21 22.47 -4.58
N TRP A 76 1.33 22.30 -5.89
CA TRP A 76 1.16 21.00 -6.55
C TRP A 76 2.23 20.00 -6.10
N ARG A 77 3.50 20.42 -6.02
CA ARG A 77 4.61 19.61 -5.48
C ARG A 77 4.35 19.20 -4.03
N LYS A 78 3.85 20.11 -3.18
CA LYS A 78 3.47 19.77 -1.80
C LYS A 78 2.37 18.71 -1.75
N VAL A 79 1.32 18.87 -2.54
CA VAL A 79 0.22 17.89 -2.62
C VAL A 79 0.71 16.55 -3.15
N GLU A 80 1.63 16.58 -4.11
CA GLU A 80 2.23 15.38 -4.67
C GLU A 80 3.05 14.61 -3.63
N LEU A 81 3.91 15.31 -2.85
CA LEU A 81 4.64 14.70 -1.73
C LEU A 81 3.71 14.09 -0.69
N ILE A 82 2.58 14.73 -0.36
CA ILE A 82 1.58 14.17 0.56
C ILE A 82 1.00 12.86 0.01
N LYS A 83 0.69 12.81 -1.30
CA LYS A 83 0.18 11.58 -1.94
C LYS A 83 1.22 10.46 -1.94
N ILE A 84 2.48 10.81 -2.19
CA ILE A 84 3.59 9.85 -2.14
C ILE A 84 3.70 9.26 -0.73
N ARG A 85 3.79 10.12 0.29
CA ARG A 85 3.88 9.71 1.70
C ARG A 85 2.74 8.78 2.13
N HIS A 86 1.51 9.10 1.72
CA HIS A 86 0.34 8.28 2.06
C HIS A 86 0.32 6.91 1.35
N ARG A 87 0.94 6.79 0.18
CA ARG A 87 0.95 5.55 -0.61
C ARG A 87 2.21 4.71 -0.40
N ALA A 88 3.21 5.28 0.27
CA ALA A 88 4.50 4.65 0.40
C ALA A 88 4.42 3.40 1.28
N ILE A 89 4.82 2.27 0.71
CA ILE A 89 5.04 1.02 1.44
C ILE A 89 6.49 0.95 1.91
N PRO A 90 6.80 0.25 3.01
CA PRO A 90 8.18 0.01 3.41
C PRO A 90 8.92 -0.70 2.28
N GLY A 91 10.04 -0.15 1.86
CA GLY A 91 10.93 -0.82 0.91
C GLY A 91 11.88 -1.81 1.56
N ASP A 92 12.09 -1.70 2.87
CA ASP A 92 12.83 -2.67 3.66
C ASP A 92 11.84 -3.66 4.31
N PHE A 93 11.89 -4.92 3.88
CA PHE A 93 11.06 -6.00 4.40
C PHE A 93 11.66 -6.67 5.65
N LYS A 94 12.89 -6.32 6.04
CA LYS A 94 13.61 -6.97 7.15
C LYS A 94 13.58 -6.19 8.45
N GLU A 95 13.47 -4.86 8.41
CA GLU A 95 13.42 -4.08 9.66
C GLU A 95 12.00 -3.73 10.07
N GLY A 96 11.70 -3.97 11.36
CA GLY A 96 10.42 -3.70 11.99
C GLY A 96 9.92 -2.30 11.70
N LEU A 97 8.84 -2.22 10.93
CA LEU A 97 8.13 -1.04 10.39
C LEU A 97 7.85 0.11 11.38
N GLN A 98 8.09 -0.06 12.67
CA GLN A 98 7.57 0.81 13.73
C GLN A 98 8.53 1.89 14.25
N SER A 99 9.82 1.88 13.90
CA SER A 99 10.81 2.73 14.60
C SER A 99 11.68 3.62 13.71
N VAL A 100 11.16 4.08 12.57
CA VAL A 100 11.87 5.09 11.74
C VAL A 100 11.15 6.43 11.82
N PRO A 101 11.77 7.48 12.40
CA PRO A 101 11.24 8.83 12.37
C PRO A 101 10.95 9.29 10.95
N PHE A 102 9.88 10.07 10.78
CA PHE A 102 9.44 10.54 9.47
C PHE A 102 10.56 11.27 8.70
N GLU A 103 11.37 12.07 9.39
CA GLU A 103 12.47 12.87 8.80
C GLU A 103 13.58 12.00 8.16
N GLN A 104 13.72 10.75 8.60
CA GLN A 104 14.73 9.83 8.09
C GLN A 104 14.20 8.98 6.93
N ARG A 105 12.91 9.06 6.62
CA ARG A 105 12.27 8.31 5.52
C ARG A 105 12.45 9.09 4.22
N LEU A 106 13.05 8.43 3.24
CA LEU A 106 13.16 8.88 1.88
C LEU A 106 12.13 8.13 1.04
N HIS A 107 11.23 8.86 0.38
CA HIS A 107 10.16 8.26 -0.42
C HIS A 107 10.55 8.26 -1.90
N LEU A 108 10.54 7.08 -2.53
CA LEU A 108 10.96 6.88 -3.91
C LEU A 108 9.83 6.27 -4.73
N ARG A 109 9.71 6.71 -5.99
CA ARG A 109 8.82 6.11 -6.99
C ARG A 109 9.60 5.08 -7.78
N PHE A 110 9.39 3.81 -7.46
CA PHE A 110 10.00 2.71 -8.20
C PHE A 110 9.18 2.34 -9.42
N ILE A 111 9.82 2.27 -10.58
CA ILE A 111 9.21 1.85 -11.85
C ILE A 111 9.81 0.51 -12.24
N ASN A 112 8.96 -0.52 -12.28
CA ASN A 112 9.37 -1.85 -12.71
C ASN A 112 9.21 -2.00 -14.22
N LYS A 113 10.28 -1.76 -14.98
CA LYS A 113 10.32 -1.97 -16.44
C LYS A 113 10.12 -3.44 -16.86
N GLY A 114 10.30 -4.40 -15.95
CA GLY A 114 10.14 -5.84 -16.26
C GLY A 114 8.70 -6.35 -16.21
N SER A 115 7.79 -5.66 -15.52
CA SER A 115 6.41 -6.12 -15.26
C SER A 115 5.33 -5.18 -15.83
N GLY A 116 5.67 -4.40 -16.87
CA GLY A 116 4.71 -3.50 -17.54
C GLY A 116 4.69 -2.08 -16.98
N ASP A 117 5.85 -1.54 -16.59
CA ASP A 117 6.02 -0.18 -16.07
C ASP A 117 5.13 0.13 -14.85
N GLU A 118 4.91 -0.88 -14.00
CA GLU A 118 4.19 -0.68 -12.75
C GLU A 118 4.97 0.27 -11.83
N GLU A 119 4.30 1.34 -11.39
CA GLU A 119 4.83 2.31 -10.44
C GLU A 119 4.42 1.93 -9.02
N SER A 120 5.41 1.67 -8.18
CA SER A 120 5.25 1.43 -6.74
C SER A 120 5.95 2.51 -5.95
N ILE A 121 5.31 3.01 -4.90
CA ILE A 121 5.89 4.04 -4.05
C ILE A 121 6.43 3.36 -2.79
N LEU A 122 7.74 3.44 -2.59
CA LEU A 122 8.45 2.76 -1.50
C LEU A 122 9.18 3.80 -0.65
N TRP A 123 9.32 3.56 0.66
CA TRP A 123 10.16 4.39 1.52
C TRP A 123 11.33 3.59 2.11
N PHE A 124 12.47 4.25 2.22
CA PHE A 124 13.73 3.71 2.75
C PHE A 124 14.33 4.69 3.76
N ARG A 125 15.32 4.26 4.56
CA ARG A 125 16.08 5.21 5.38
C ARG A 125 17.08 5.96 4.50
N LYS A 126 17.22 7.27 4.70
CA LYS A 126 18.21 8.12 3.98
C LYS A 126 19.65 7.59 4.09
N THR A 127 19.98 6.93 5.21
CA THR A 127 21.31 6.35 5.50
C THR A 127 21.57 5.02 4.80
N MET A 128 20.60 4.42 4.12
CA MET A 128 20.81 3.17 3.39
C MET A 128 21.67 3.39 2.16
N VAL A 129 22.61 2.48 1.93
CA VAL A 129 23.40 2.44 0.70
C VAL A 129 22.54 2.01 -0.49
N ALA A 130 22.79 2.58 -1.66
CA ALA A 130 22.01 2.31 -2.86
C ALA A 130 22.03 0.83 -3.27
N GLY A 131 23.14 0.11 -3.02
CA GLY A 131 23.22 -1.34 -3.29
C GLY A 131 22.20 -2.16 -2.49
N LYS A 132 21.97 -1.84 -1.21
CA LYS A 132 20.94 -2.53 -0.40
C LYS A 132 19.53 -2.26 -0.94
N ILE A 133 19.29 -1.03 -1.40
CA ILE A 133 17.99 -0.64 -1.98
C ILE A 133 17.79 -1.36 -3.32
N LEU A 134 18.83 -1.45 -4.14
CA LEU A 134 18.82 -2.23 -5.38
C LEU A 134 18.42 -3.68 -5.12
N ASP A 135 19.00 -4.33 -4.11
CA ASP A 135 18.64 -5.71 -3.73
C ASP A 135 17.16 -5.82 -3.30
N SER A 136 16.71 -4.91 -2.43
CA SER A 136 15.30 -4.86 -2.00
C SER A 136 14.34 -4.65 -3.16
N LEU A 137 14.68 -3.75 -4.09
CA LEU A 137 13.89 -3.48 -5.29
C LEU A 137 13.90 -4.65 -6.26
N ALA A 138 15.03 -5.35 -6.41
CA ALA A 138 15.13 -6.54 -7.25
C ALA A 138 14.24 -7.67 -6.74
N ILE A 139 14.22 -7.90 -5.41
CA ILE A 139 13.31 -8.85 -4.76
C ILE A 139 11.85 -8.43 -4.98
N HIS A 140 11.52 -7.15 -4.75
CA HIS A 140 10.16 -6.63 -4.94
C HIS A 140 9.69 -6.76 -6.39
N ALA A 141 10.58 -6.47 -7.35
CA ALA A 141 10.33 -6.56 -8.77
C ALA A 141 10.34 -8.00 -9.31
N LYS A 142 10.69 -8.99 -8.47
CA LYS A 142 10.87 -10.41 -8.82
C LYS A 142 11.85 -10.59 -9.99
N ILE A 143 12.84 -9.72 -10.10
CA ILE A 143 13.87 -9.81 -11.13
C ILE A 143 14.82 -10.94 -10.71
N LYS A 144 14.85 -12.02 -11.49
CA LYS A 144 15.83 -13.09 -11.29
C LYS A 144 17.18 -12.56 -11.76
N SER A 145 18.16 -12.51 -10.85
CA SER A 145 19.55 -12.22 -11.22
C SER A 145 20.02 -13.35 -12.13
N SER A 146 20.09 -13.09 -13.44
CA SER A 146 20.68 -14.01 -14.40
C SER A 146 22.20 -13.81 -14.37
N GLU A 147 22.96 -14.90 -14.47
CA GLU A 147 24.42 -14.93 -14.27
C GLU A 147 25.21 -13.98 -15.18
N GLN A 148 24.60 -13.43 -16.23
CA GLN A 148 25.22 -12.54 -17.22
C GLN A 148 24.74 -11.08 -17.14
N LEU A 149 23.86 -10.74 -16.19
CA LEU A 149 23.26 -9.42 -16.07
C LEU A 149 23.54 -8.85 -14.68
N SER A 150 24.35 -7.80 -14.60
CA SER A 150 24.45 -7.02 -13.38
C SER A 150 23.29 -6.04 -13.31
N LEU A 151 22.66 -5.94 -12.13
CA LEU A 151 21.59 -4.99 -11.88
C LEU A 151 22.21 -3.66 -11.46
N GLN A 152 21.62 -2.58 -11.94
CA GLN A 152 22.04 -1.23 -11.63
C GLN A 152 20.82 -0.38 -11.29
N LEU A 153 20.96 0.43 -10.23
CA LEU A 153 19.93 1.38 -9.84
C LEU A 153 20.15 2.70 -10.58
N SER A 154 19.12 3.19 -11.27
CA SER A 154 19.18 4.43 -12.02
C SER A 154 18.03 5.36 -11.63
N LYS A 155 18.32 6.66 -11.47
CA LYS A 155 17.33 7.73 -11.32
C LYS A 155 16.83 8.15 -12.70
N ILE A 156 15.53 8.36 -12.84
CA ILE A 156 14.89 8.88 -14.05
C ILE A 156 14.70 10.39 -13.89
N LEU A 157 15.32 11.16 -14.77
CA LEU A 157 15.21 12.62 -14.84
C LEU A 157 13.91 13.02 -15.56
N ASP A 158 13.46 14.27 -15.34
CA ASP A 158 12.25 14.81 -15.97
C ASP A 158 12.33 14.84 -17.50
N ASN A 159 13.54 14.89 -18.05
CA ASN A 159 13.82 14.87 -19.49
C ASN A 159 13.73 13.46 -20.11
N GLY A 160 13.54 12.41 -19.29
CA GLY A 160 13.53 11.02 -19.72
C GLY A 160 14.89 10.32 -19.69
N ASP A 161 15.96 11.06 -19.42
CA ASP A 161 17.30 10.51 -19.22
C ASP A 161 17.39 9.70 -17.92
N THR A 162 18.30 8.74 -17.89
CA THR A 162 18.58 7.93 -16.70
C THR A 162 20.00 8.15 -16.19
N GLU A 163 20.11 8.54 -14.93
CA GLU A 163 21.39 8.73 -14.23
C GLU A 163 21.67 7.53 -13.33
N VAL A 164 22.85 6.93 -13.47
CA VAL A 164 23.25 5.76 -12.68
C VAL A 164 23.60 6.19 -11.25
N LEU A 165 23.01 5.52 -10.27
CA LEU A 165 23.34 5.73 -8.87
C LEU A 165 24.51 4.84 -8.45
N LEU A 166 25.37 5.39 -7.59
CA LEU A 166 26.52 4.70 -7.03
C LEU A 166 26.06 3.79 -5.89
N ASN A 167 26.30 2.48 -6.03
CA ASN A 167 25.89 1.45 -5.08
C ASN A 167 26.47 1.66 -3.67
N ASP A 168 27.67 2.24 -3.58
CA ASP A 168 28.44 2.39 -2.33
C ASP A 168 28.09 3.66 -1.55
N LYS A 169 27.33 4.58 -2.13
CA LYS A 169 26.95 5.84 -1.50
C LYS A 169 25.54 5.75 -0.89
N ALA A 170 25.32 6.53 0.18
CA ALA A 170 24.01 6.65 0.79
C ALA A 170 22.99 7.21 -0.23
N ILE A 171 21.78 6.69 -0.19
CA ILE A 171 20.74 7.07 -1.15
C ILE A 171 20.32 8.53 -0.93
N GLY A 172 20.27 9.00 0.32
CA GLY A 172 19.90 10.37 0.64
C GLY A 172 20.85 11.45 0.11
N ASP A 173 22.07 11.07 -0.28
CA ASP A 173 23.06 11.99 -0.86
C ASP A 173 23.04 12.01 -2.39
N GLN A 174 22.15 11.24 -3.00
CA GLN A 174 22.06 11.06 -4.46
C GLN A 174 20.67 11.38 -5.01
N VAL A 175 19.62 11.18 -4.22
CA VAL A 175 18.22 11.39 -4.65
C VAL A 175 17.42 12.14 -3.59
N GLU A 176 16.40 12.86 -4.05
CA GLU A 176 15.49 13.63 -3.20
C GLU A 176 14.16 12.88 -2.99
N ASP A 177 13.37 13.35 -2.01
CA ASP A 177 12.04 12.82 -1.75
C ASP A 177 11.11 13.01 -2.97
N GLY A 178 10.61 11.90 -3.50
CA GLY A 178 9.69 11.86 -4.63
C GLY A 178 10.35 11.55 -5.97
N ASP A 179 11.67 11.38 -6.01
CA ASP A 179 12.39 10.99 -7.21
C ASP A 179 11.94 9.63 -7.76
N ARG A 180 12.06 9.50 -9.09
CA ARG A 180 11.71 8.28 -9.84
C ARG A 180 12.97 7.45 -10.03
N VAL A 181 12.92 6.18 -9.67
CA VAL A 181 14.03 5.24 -9.78
C VAL A 181 13.59 3.98 -10.53
N THR A 182 14.50 3.41 -11.30
CA THR A 182 14.30 2.17 -12.04
C THR A 182 15.53 1.28 -11.85
N VAL A 183 15.30 -0.02 -11.85
CA VAL A 183 16.38 -1.00 -11.94
C VAL A 183 16.57 -1.33 -13.42
N THR A 184 17.81 -1.27 -13.89
CA THR A 184 18.21 -1.62 -15.25
C THR A 184 19.22 -2.76 -15.19
N SER A 185 18.99 -3.81 -15.99
CA SER A 185 19.97 -4.87 -16.19
C SER A 185 20.97 -4.44 -17.24
N ILE A 186 22.24 -4.35 -16.88
CA ILE A 186 23.33 -4.14 -17.84
C ILE A 186 24.00 -5.48 -18.14
N LEU A 187 24.34 -5.70 -19.42
CA LEU A 187 25.17 -6.82 -19.82
C LEU A 187 26.57 -6.54 -19.30
N SER A 188 27.04 -7.32 -18.31
CA SER A 188 28.43 -7.30 -17.92
C SER A 188 29.24 -7.76 -19.13
N SER A 189 29.89 -6.82 -19.82
CA SER A 189 30.82 -7.15 -20.88
C SER A 189 31.90 -8.04 -20.28
N PRO A 190 32.19 -9.22 -20.85
CA PRO A 190 33.28 -10.03 -20.36
C PRO A 190 34.57 -9.22 -20.57
N SER A 191 35.21 -8.82 -19.47
CA SER A 191 36.58 -8.33 -19.49
C SER A 191 37.46 -9.48 -19.98
N ASN A 192 38.00 -9.31 -21.18
CA ASN A 192 39.00 -10.19 -21.80
C ASN A 192 40.31 -10.15 -21.03
#